data_AF-A0A935GVQ1-F1
#
_entry.id   AF-A0A935GVQ1-F1
#
_cell.length_a   1.000
_cell.length_b   1.000
_cell.length_c   1.000
_cell.angle_alpha   90.00
_cell.angle_beta   90.00
_cell.angle_gamma   90.00
#
_symmetry.space_group_name_H-M   'P 1'
#
loop_
_entity.id
_entity.type
_entity.pdbx_description
1 polymer ?
#
loop_
_entity_poly.entity_id
_entity_poly.type
_entity_poly.pdbx_seq_one_letter_code
_entity_poly.pdbx_strand_id
1 'polypeptide(L)'
;MGSDEVKRTNEIGMAIPLLANCALAGKDVTADALLTQRSIATYIVEQKGHYHFTVKGNQPTLEEDIALIFAQRGAADFVEITPPDHGRIETRRIWCTTALNDYLDFPHVGQVFMIEREAFNKKSGKSSHEIAWGSPVGRRMKRRPSDCWPSIAATGASRVFITSSTGTTMRIAPVSVPVMAQKTSLSYAASLSAC
;
A
#
# COMPACT_ATOMS: atom_id res chain seq x y z
N MET A 1 16.66 -13.80 16.08
CA MET A 1 16.47 -13.27 14.71
C MET A 1 15.07 -13.55 14.11
N GLY A 2 14.06 -14.02 14.86
CA GLY A 2 12.75 -14.39 14.31
C GLY A 2 11.58 -13.42 14.56
N SER A 3 11.79 -12.21 15.09
CA SER A 3 10.68 -11.33 15.47
C SER A 3 10.04 -10.61 14.29
N ASP A 4 10.82 -10.23 13.28
CA ASP A 4 10.37 -9.27 12.26
C ASP A 4 9.70 -9.96 11.08
N GLU A 5 10.16 -11.15 10.71
CA GLU A 5 9.50 -12.01 9.72
C GLU A 5 8.14 -12.51 10.21
N VAL A 6 8.06 -12.90 11.49
CA VAL A 6 6.80 -13.29 12.13
C VAL A 6 5.82 -12.12 12.16
N LYS A 7 6.28 -10.90 12.50
CA LYS A 7 5.44 -9.69 12.44
C LYS A 7 4.89 -9.43 11.03
N ARG A 8 5.75 -9.51 10.00
CA ARG A 8 5.33 -9.30 8.59
C ARG A 8 4.28 -10.32 8.14
N THR A 9 4.50 -11.59 8.47
CA THR A 9 3.57 -12.68 8.11
C THR A 9 2.22 -12.50 8.80
N ASN A 10 2.23 -12.14 10.09
CA ASN A 10 1.01 -11.82 10.83
C ASN A 10 0.27 -10.61 10.24
N GLU A 11 1.01 -9.58 9.84
CA GLU A 11 0.44 -8.38 9.25
C GLU A 11 -0.21 -8.63 7.88
N ILE A 12 0.43 -9.41 7.02
CA ILE A 12 -0.16 -9.85 5.75
C ILE A 12 -1.42 -10.70 6.01
N GLY A 13 -1.34 -11.65 6.95
CA GLY A 13 -2.46 -12.52 7.32
C GLY A 13 -3.67 -11.75 7.89
N MET A 14 -3.43 -10.63 8.57
CA MET A 14 -4.48 -9.82 9.18
C MET A 14 -5.13 -8.79 8.24
N ALA A 15 -4.55 -8.53 7.07
CA ALA A 15 -5.08 -7.53 6.14
C ALA A 15 -6.50 -7.86 5.66
N ILE A 16 -6.76 -9.08 5.19
CA ILE A 16 -8.10 -9.49 4.72
C ILE A 16 -9.13 -9.47 5.87
N PRO A 17 -8.87 -10.07 7.05
CA PRO A 17 -9.79 -9.97 8.19
C PRO A 17 -10.17 -8.54 8.57
N LEU A 18 -9.23 -7.59 8.48
CA LEU A 18 -9.51 -6.18 8.76
C LEU A 18 -10.37 -5.54 7.68
N LEU A 19 -10.06 -5.83 6.41
CA LEU A 19 -10.84 -5.36 5.27
C LEU A 19 -12.27 -5.93 5.26
N ALA A 20 -12.47 -7.15 5.75
CA ALA A 20 -13.78 -7.79 5.84
C ALA A 20 -14.76 -7.05 6.76
N ASN A 21 -14.25 -6.25 7.71
CA ASN A 21 -15.07 -5.42 8.58
C ASN A 21 -15.43 -4.06 7.94
N CYS A 22 -15.05 -3.83 6.69
CA CYS A 22 -15.22 -2.56 5.99
C CYS A 22 -16.14 -2.73 4.77
N ALA A 23 -17.08 -1.80 4.55
CA ALA A 23 -17.80 -1.73 3.28
C ALA A 23 -16.87 -1.18 2.19
N LEU A 24 -16.35 -2.03 1.29
CA LEU A 24 -15.35 -1.65 0.28
C LEU A 24 -15.94 -1.19 -1.07
N ALA A 25 -17.20 -1.51 -1.35
CA ALA A 25 -17.81 -1.21 -2.64
C ALA A 25 -17.68 0.27 -3.02
N GLY A 26 -17.03 0.52 -4.17
CA GLY A 26 -16.80 1.85 -4.73
C GLY A 26 -15.75 2.70 -4.00
N LYS A 27 -15.03 2.14 -3.01
CA LYS A 27 -13.96 2.84 -2.26
C LYS A 27 -12.58 2.56 -2.83
N ASP A 28 -11.65 3.47 -2.54
CA ASP A 28 -10.24 3.34 -2.89
C ASP A 28 -9.47 2.84 -1.66
N VAL A 29 -8.74 1.74 -1.81
CA VAL A 29 -7.94 1.11 -0.76
C VAL A 29 -6.48 1.31 -1.11
N THR A 30 -5.75 2.04 -0.28
CA THR A 30 -4.30 2.20 -0.45
C THR A 30 -3.58 1.40 0.62
N ALA A 31 -2.49 0.75 0.24
CA ALA A 31 -1.68 -0.02 1.18
C ALA A 31 -0.19 0.11 0.86
N ASP A 32 0.62 -0.01 1.90
CA ASP A 32 2.08 -0.03 1.78
C ASP A 32 2.57 -1.26 1.02
N ALA A 33 3.81 -1.19 0.54
CA ALA A 33 4.39 -2.21 -0.32
C ALA A 33 4.31 -3.63 0.25
N LEU A 34 4.49 -3.82 1.56
CA LEU A 34 4.37 -5.13 2.20
C LEU A 34 3.03 -5.84 1.92
N LEU A 35 1.94 -5.07 1.81
CA LEU A 35 0.58 -5.55 1.59
C LEU A 35 0.18 -5.61 0.12
N THR A 36 1.12 -5.34 -0.80
CA THR A 36 0.97 -5.55 -2.24
C THR A 36 1.00 -7.05 -2.55
N GLN A 37 -0.07 -7.73 -2.14
CA GLN A 37 -0.26 -9.18 -2.24
C GLN A 37 -1.41 -9.45 -3.19
N ARG A 38 -1.24 -10.45 -4.06
CA ARG A 38 -2.24 -10.83 -5.07
C ARG A 38 -3.59 -11.17 -4.44
N SER A 39 -3.59 -11.91 -3.33
CA SER A 39 -4.81 -12.29 -2.60
C SER A 39 -5.57 -11.08 -2.06
N ILE A 40 -4.87 -10.06 -1.55
CA ILE A 40 -5.48 -8.82 -1.05
C ILE A 40 -6.07 -8.02 -2.22
N ALA A 41 -5.35 -7.90 -3.33
CA ALA A 41 -5.86 -7.27 -4.55
C ALA A 41 -7.15 -7.92 -5.05
N THR A 42 -7.14 -9.25 -5.21
CA THR A 42 -8.32 -10.02 -5.63
C THR A 42 -9.49 -9.81 -4.67
N TYR A 43 -9.25 -9.90 -3.35
CA TYR A 43 -10.28 -9.69 -2.34
C TYR A 43 -10.94 -8.31 -2.47
N ILE A 44 -10.16 -7.23 -2.58
CA ILE A 44 -10.69 -5.86 -2.69
C ILE A 44 -11.58 -5.73 -3.94
N VAL A 45 -11.16 -6.29 -5.06
CA VAL A 45 -11.91 -6.23 -6.33
C VAL A 45 -13.20 -7.06 -6.26
N GLU A 46 -13.16 -8.24 -5.66
CA GLU A 46 -14.36 -9.06 -5.40
C GLU A 46 -15.39 -8.33 -4.53
N GLN A 47 -14.93 -7.52 -3.58
CA GLN A 47 -15.77 -6.63 -2.77
C GLN A 47 -16.18 -5.33 -3.50
N LYS A 48 -15.94 -5.24 -4.82
CA LYS A 48 -16.23 -4.08 -5.69
C LYS A 48 -15.48 -2.81 -5.27
N GLY A 49 -14.36 -2.95 -4.57
CA GLY A 49 -13.45 -1.86 -4.25
C GLY A 49 -12.39 -1.64 -5.32
N HIS A 50 -11.63 -0.56 -5.17
CA HIS A 50 -10.45 -0.24 -5.95
C HIS A 50 -9.24 -0.30 -5.03
N TYR A 51 -8.08 -0.68 -5.56
CA TYR A 51 -6.83 -0.60 -4.80
C TYR A 51 -5.82 0.31 -5.48
N HIS A 52 -4.91 0.88 -4.69
CA HIS A 52 -3.76 1.67 -5.11
C HIS A 52 -2.57 1.23 -4.26
N PHE A 53 -1.84 0.23 -4.75
CA PHE A 53 -0.73 -0.36 -4.01
C PHE A 53 0.59 0.25 -4.40
N THR A 54 1.46 0.46 -3.41
CA THR A 54 2.85 0.86 -3.67
C THR A 54 3.66 -0.39 -3.98
N VAL A 55 4.47 -0.38 -5.02
CA VAL A 55 5.30 -1.53 -5.42
C VAL A 55 6.74 -1.25 -4.97
N LYS A 56 7.30 -2.12 -4.12
CA LYS A 56 8.70 -2.02 -3.66
C LYS A 56 9.22 -3.32 -3.06
N GLY A 57 10.30 -3.87 -3.59
CA GLY A 57 11.13 -4.94 -3.01
C GLY A 57 10.47 -6.32 -2.89
N ASN A 58 9.21 -6.41 -2.47
CA ASN A 58 8.44 -7.65 -2.36
C ASN A 58 7.81 -8.11 -3.70
N GLN A 59 7.86 -7.25 -4.73
CA GLN A 59 7.40 -7.54 -6.08
C GLN A 59 8.46 -7.03 -7.09
N PRO A 60 9.67 -7.61 -7.11
CA PRO A 60 10.82 -7.04 -7.81
C PRO A 60 10.59 -6.92 -9.33
N THR A 61 10.02 -7.94 -9.97
CA THR A 61 9.72 -7.90 -11.42
C THR A 61 8.71 -6.80 -11.75
N LEU A 62 7.63 -6.69 -10.96
CA LEU A 62 6.63 -5.63 -11.14
C LEU A 62 7.26 -4.23 -10.95
N GLU A 63 8.16 -4.09 -9.99
CA GLU A 63 8.89 -2.84 -9.75
C GLU A 63 9.78 -2.47 -10.95
N GLU A 64 10.55 -3.43 -11.45
CA GLU A 64 11.45 -3.26 -12.60
C GLU A 64 10.69 -2.88 -13.87
N ASP A 65 9.58 -3.56 -14.17
CA ASP A 65 8.74 -3.29 -15.34
C ASP A 65 8.13 -1.89 -15.29
N ILE A 66 7.63 -1.47 -14.11
CA ILE A 66 7.09 -0.12 -13.91
C ILE A 66 8.20 0.93 -13.98
N ALA A 67 9.36 0.67 -13.38
CA ALA A 67 10.49 1.59 -13.46
C ALA A 67 10.97 1.78 -14.92
N LEU A 68 10.98 0.71 -15.70
CA LEU A 68 11.40 0.74 -17.10
C LEU A 68 10.49 1.63 -17.96
N ILE A 69 9.16 1.49 -17.84
CA ILE A 69 8.23 2.30 -18.64
C ILE A 69 8.34 3.80 -18.33
N PHE A 70 8.73 4.16 -17.10
CA PHE A 70 8.89 5.55 -16.68
C PHE A 70 10.34 6.07 -16.79
N ALA A 71 11.29 5.26 -17.24
CA ALA A 71 12.69 5.68 -17.42
C ALA A 71 12.81 6.84 -18.41
N GLN A 72 11.99 6.84 -19.46
CA GLN A 72 11.90 7.90 -20.48
C GLN A 72 10.60 8.69 -20.37
N ARG A 73 10.11 8.90 -19.14
CA ARG A 73 8.89 9.66 -18.88
C ARG A 73 8.97 11.07 -19.46
N GLY A 74 7.87 11.50 -20.09
CA GLY A 74 7.69 12.87 -20.58
C GLY A 74 7.28 13.85 -19.47
N ALA A 75 6.52 14.88 -19.84
CA ALA A 75 5.93 15.80 -18.86
C ALA A 75 5.02 15.04 -17.88
N ALA A 76 5.02 15.47 -16.61
CA ALA A 76 4.13 14.91 -15.60
C ALA A 76 2.67 15.17 -15.95
N ASP A 77 1.83 14.16 -15.78
CA ASP A 77 0.37 14.31 -15.92
C ASP A 77 -0.19 15.25 -14.86
N PHE A 78 0.49 15.33 -13.72
CA PHE A 78 0.10 16.20 -12.62
C PHE A 78 1.32 16.73 -11.85
N VAL A 79 1.25 18.01 -11.46
CA VAL A 79 2.25 18.70 -10.64
C VAL A 79 1.56 19.50 -9.54
N GLU A 80 1.97 19.29 -8.29
CA GLU A 80 1.54 20.09 -7.14
C GLU A 80 2.78 20.62 -6.42
N ILE A 81 2.75 21.90 -6.08
CA ILE A 81 3.76 22.56 -5.27
C ILE A 81 3.04 23.08 -4.05
N THR A 82 3.34 22.53 -2.89
CA THR A 82 2.76 23.01 -1.64
C THR A 82 3.43 24.31 -1.21
N PRO A 83 2.66 25.29 -0.73
CA PRO A 83 3.22 26.47 -0.10
C PRO A 83 4.14 26.06 1.06
N PRO A 84 5.13 26.90 1.43
CA PRO A 84 6.06 26.56 2.49
C PRO A 84 5.31 26.35 3.82
N ASP A 85 5.14 25.10 4.22
CA ASP A 85 4.57 24.74 5.52
C ASP A 85 5.72 24.39 6.48
N HIS A 86 5.78 25.06 7.63
CA HIS A 86 6.89 24.99 8.59
C HIS A 86 8.30 25.20 7.98
N GLY A 87 8.40 25.84 6.80
CA GLY A 87 9.65 26.05 6.07
C GLY A 87 10.05 24.92 5.12
N ARG A 88 9.17 23.93 4.89
CA ARG A 88 9.33 22.86 3.90
C ARG A 88 8.47 23.17 2.67
N ILE A 89 9.08 23.20 1.50
CA ILE A 89 8.36 23.20 0.21
C ILE A 89 8.36 21.76 -0.28
N GLU A 90 7.20 21.21 -0.65
CA GLU A 90 7.11 19.93 -1.34
C GLU A 90 6.62 20.13 -2.77
N THR A 91 7.31 19.52 -3.73
CA THR A 91 6.83 19.36 -5.10
C THR A 91 6.51 17.89 -5.31
N ARG A 92 5.29 17.59 -5.75
CA ARG A 92 4.82 16.26 -6.10
C ARG A 92 4.50 16.21 -7.58
N ARG A 93 5.10 15.26 -8.30
CA ARG A 93 4.82 14.99 -9.71
C ARG A 93 4.30 13.58 -9.86
N ILE A 94 3.31 13.39 -10.73
CA ILE A 94 2.69 12.09 -10.97
C ILE A 94 2.65 11.83 -12.47
N TRP A 95 2.98 10.60 -12.85
CA TRP A 95 2.82 10.06 -14.19
C TRP A 95 1.98 8.80 -14.10
N CYS A 96 1.09 8.60 -15.06
CA CYS A 96 0.24 7.42 -15.12
C CYS A 96 0.18 6.87 -16.54
N THR A 97 0.20 5.55 -16.68
CA THR A 97 0.04 4.90 -17.99
C THR A 97 -0.75 3.61 -17.88
N THR A 98 -1.49 3.26 -18.93
CA THR A 98 -2.17 1.97 -19.08
C THR A 98 -1.43 1.01 -20.00
N ALA A 99 -0.26 1.41 -20.51
CA ALA A 99 0.50 0.66 -21.52
C ALA A 99 0.95 -0.72 -21.04
N LEU A 100 1.02 -0.93 -19.72
CA LEU A 100 1.47 -2.19 -19.13
C LEU A 100 0.32 -3.13 -18.72
N ASN A 101 -0.94 -2.74 -18.92
CA ASN A 101 -2.09 -3.51 -18.42
C ASN A 101 -2.16 -4.94 -18.97
N ASP A 102 -1.82 -5.14 -20.24
CA ASP A 102 -1.86 -6.45 -20.90
C ASP A 102 -0.55 -7.25 -20.71
N TYR A 103 0.46 -6.65 -20.09
CA TYR A 103 1.79 -7.22 -19.90
C TYR A 103 2.03 -7.67 -18.44
N LEU A 104 1.54 -6.89 -17.47
CA LEU A 104 1.81 -7.16 -16.06
C LEU A 104 1.04 -8.37 -15.55
N ASP A 105 1.77 -9.34 -15.02
CA ASP A 105 1.19 -10.43 -14.23
C ASP A 105 0.92 -9.94 -12.80
N PHE A 106 -0.10 -9.09 -12.64
CA PHE A 106 -0.67 -8.74 -11.34
C PHE A 106 -2.21 -8.60 -11.48
N PRO A 107 -3.01 -9.07 -10.49
CA PRO A 107 -4.45 -9.19 -10.67
C PRO A 107 -5.15 -7.84 -10.89
N HIS A 108 -5.96 -7.78 -11.95
CA HIS A 108 -6.88 -6.68 -12.25
C HIS A 108 -6.26 -5.32 -12.58
N VAL A 109 -4.95 -5.25 -12.87
CA VAL A 109 -4.22 -4.00 -13.21
C VAL A 109 -5.00 -3.17 -14.23
N GLY A 110 -5.36 -1.94 -13.85
CA GLY A 110 -6.07 -1.01 -14.72
C GLY A 110 -5.22 0.16 -15.19
N GLN A 111 -4.13 0.45 -14.49
CA GLN A 111 -3.16 1.50 -14.76
C GLN A 111 -1.93 1.26 -13.88
N VAL A 112 -0.79 1.84 -14.22
CA VAL A 112 0.38 2.00 -13.33
C VAL A 112 0.73 3.47 -13.17
N PHE A 113 1.38 3.83 -12.07
CA PHE A 113 1.83 5.19 -11.81
C PHE A 113 3.23 5.27 -11.24
N MET A 114 3.84 6.44 -11.45
CA MET A 114 5.04 6.92 -10.79
C MET A 114 4.68 8.19 -10.03
N ILE A 115 5.17 8.29 -8.79
CA ILE A 115 5.14 9.52 -8.01
C ILE A 115 6.57 9.92 -7.70
N GLU A 116 6.91 11.16 -8.02
CA GLU A 116 8.16 11.80 -7.63
C GLU A 116 7.85 12.87 -6.59
N ARG A 117 8.58 12.86 -5.48
CA ARG A 117 8.45 13.84 -4.39
C ARG A 117 9.79 14.49 -4.13
N GLU A 118 9.83 15.80 -4.27
CA GLU A 118 10.97 16.63 -3.90
C GLU A 118 10.56 17.50 -2.72
N ALA A 119 11.29 17.41 -1.61
CA ALA A 119 11.09 18.31 -0.48
C ALA A 119 12.35 19.15 -0.27
N PHE A 120 12.18 20.45 -0.09
CA PHE A 120 13.26 21.37 0.24
C PHE A 120 12.95 22.09 1.55
N ASN A 121 13.86 21.98 2.52
CA ASN A 121 13.75 22.69 3.79
C ASN A 121 14.56 23.98 3.74
N LYS A 122 13.87 25.13 3.78
CA LYS A 122 14.50 26.46 3.71
C LYS A 122 15.42 26.76 4.87
N LYS A 123 15.15 26.21 6.06
CA LYS A 123 15.92 26.50 7.28
C LYS A 123 17.23 25.71 7.33
N SER A 124 17.19 24.45 6.90
CA SER A 124 18.37 23.57 6.95
C SER A 124 19.12 23.46 5.61
N GLY A 125 18.53 23.96 4.51
CA GLY A 125 19.06 23.80 3.15
C GLY A 125 19.00 22.36 2.63
N LYS A 126 18.40 21.42 3.38
CA LYS A 126 18.36 20.00 3.02
C LYS A 126 17.24 19.74 2.00
N SER A 127 17.57 18.94 0.99
CA SER A 127 16.61 18.38 0.04
C SER A 127 16.43 16.88 0.23
N SER A 128 15.24 16.37 -0.05
CA SER A 128 14.96 14.93 -0.19
C SER A 128 14.26 14.67 -1.51
N HIS A 129 14.60 13.56 -2.15
CA HIS A 129 13.97 13.09 -3.38
C HIS A 129 13.52 11.64 -3.16
N GLU A 130 12.25 11.37 -3.45
CA GLU A 130 11.63 10.05 -3.28
C GLU A 130 10.82 9.69 -4.52
N ILE A 131 10.96 8.45 -4.97
CA ILE A 131 10.17 7.88 -6.06
C ILE A 131 9.37 6.71 -5.51
N ALA A 132 8.09 6.66 -5.84
CA ALA A 132 7.19 5.56 -5.53
C ALA A 132 6.45 5.09 -6.78
N TRP A 133 6.31 3.78 -6.91
CA TRP A 133 5.63 3.12 -8.01
C TRP A 133 4.34 2.50 -7.51
N GLY A 134 3.35 2.36 -8.38
CA GLY A 134 2.14 1.63 -8.00
C GLY A 134 1.28 1.17 -9.15
N SER A 135 0.32 0.32 -8.82
CA SER A 135 -0.63 -0.26 -9.76
C SER A 135 -2.05 -0.14 -9.19
N PRO A 136 -2.91 0.71 -9.78
CA PRO A 136 -4.32 0.76 -9.41
C PRO A 136 -5.26 -0.06 -10.30
N VAL A 137 -6.46 -0.28 -9.78
CA VAL A 137 -7.55 -1.00 -10.47
C VAL A 137 -8.81 -0.17 -10.63
N GLY A 138 -9.41 -0.26 -11.82
CA GLY A 138 -10.83 -0.02 -12.05
C GLY A 138 -11.28 1.44 -12.10
N ARG A 139 -10.49 2.40 -11.62
CA ARG A 139 -10.76 3.83 -11.80
C ARG A 139 -9.51 4.52 -12.32
N ARG A 140 -9.55 5.03 -13.55
CA ARG A 140 -8.52 5.96 -14.06
C ARG A 140 -8.37 7.05 -13.00
N MET A 141 -7.14 7.31 -12.54
CA MET A 141 -6.90 8.35 -11.56
C MET A 141 -7.41 9.69 -12.12
N LYS A 142 -8.58 10.14 -11.65
CA LYS A 142 -9.24 11.35 -12.15
C LYS A 142 -8.89 12.51 -11.22
N ARG A 143 -7.97 13.36 -11.69
CA ARG A 143 -7.90 14.81 -11.45
C ARG A 143 -8.01 15.28 -9.98
N ARG A 144 -7.02 14.95 -9.14
CA ARG A 144 -6.39 15.80 -8.07
C ARG A 144 -5.68 14.91 -7.02
N PRO A 145 -4.43 15.19 -6.64
CA PRO A 145 -3.74 14.46 -5.56
C PRO A 145 -4.40 14.61 -4.19
N SER A 146 -5.06 15.74 -3.95
CA SER A 146 -5.80 16.01 -2.72
C SER A 146 -6.95 15.03 -2.50
N ASP A 147 -7.54 14.52 -3.58
CA ASP A 147 -8.74 13.67 -3.54
C ASP A 147 -8.37 12.19 -3.31
N CYS A 148 -7.09 11.83 -3.41
CA CYS A 148 -6.62 10.44 -3.33
C CYS A 148 -5.47 10.18 -2.34
N TRP A 149 -4.78 11.20 -1.79
CA TRP A 149 -3.43 10.94 -1.28
C TRP A 149 -2.94 11.75 -0.07
N PRO A 150 -3.47 11.49 1.14
CA PRO A 150 -2.79 11.85 2.37
C PRO A 150 -1.98 10.64 2.89
N SER A 151 -0.65 10.66 2.73
CA SER A 151 0.31 9.84 3.51
C SER A 151 0.70 8.42 3.05
N ILE A 152 0.98 8.18 1.75
CA ILE A 152 1.64 6.91 1.35
C ILE A 152 3.18 6.97 1.38
N ALA A 153 3.75 8.15 1.65
CA ALA A 153 5.13 8.20 2.16
C ALA A 153 5.21 9.07 3.40
N ALA A 154 4.98 8.42 4.55
CA ALA A 154 5.55 8.76 5.84
C ALA A 154 5.27 7.62 6.83
N THR A 155 6.32 7.12 7.48
CA THR A 155 6.35 6.23 8.68
C THR A 155 6.02 4.74 8.50
N GLY A 156 7.05 3.93 8.22
CA GLY A 156 7.63 2.93 9.15
C GLY A 156 6.78 1.88 9.86
N ALA A 157 5.47 1.79 9.62
CA ALA A 157 4.60 0.76 10.15
C ALA A 157 3.49 0.55 9.13
N SER A 158 3.22 -0.70 8.74
CA SER A 158 2.37 -0.95 7.58
C SER A 158 0.95 -0.47 7.85
N ARG A 159 0.43 0.33 6.92
CA ARG A 159 -0.88 0.98 7.06
C ARG A 159 -1.72 0.70 5.83
N VAL A 160 -2.92 0.17 6.08
CA VAL A 160 -4.01 0.18 5.10
C VAL A 160 -4.85 1.42 5.37
N PHE A 161 -5.06 2.21 4.33
CA PHE A 161 -6.00 3.32 4.36
C PHE A 161 -7.13 3.04 3.38
N ILE A 162 -8.35 3.37 3.79
CA ILE A 162 -9.52 3.32 2.93
C ILE A 162 -10.02 4.74 2.77
N THR A 163 -10.06 5.22 1.54
CA THR A 163 -10.60 6.53 1.19
C THR A 163 -11.95 6.35 0.49
N SER A 164 -12.96 7.10 0.95
CA SER A 164 -14.22 7.24 0.20
C SER A 164 -14.08 8.35 -0.84
N SER A 165 -14.93 8.31 -1.87
CA SER A 165 -15.04 9.39 -2.88
C SER A 165 -15.43 10.75 -2.30
N THR A 166 -15.75 10.84 -1.01
CA THR A 166 -16.05 12.07 -0.26
C THR A 166 -14.84 12.59 0.53
N GLY A 167 -13.66 11.98 0.39
CA GLY A 167 -12.42 12.40 1.06
C GLY A 167 -12.24 11.88 2.50
N THR A 168 -13.17 11.07 3.01
CA THR A 168 -13.04 10.49 4.35
C THR A 168 -11.99 9.38 4.32
N THR A 169 -10.85 9.62 4.97
CA THR A 169 -9.78 8.64 5.12
C THR A 169 -9.94 7.88 6.42
N MET A 170 -10.29 6.60 6.35
CA MET A 170 -10.29 5.70 7.50
C MET A 170 -8.93 5.01 7.59
N ARG A 171 -8.22 5.23 8.70
CA ARG A 171 -7.01 4.45 9.03
C ARG A 171 -7.44 3.17 9.69
N ILE A 172 -7.03 2.03 9.15
CA ILE A 172 -7.10 0.78 9.89
C ILE A 172 -5.86 0.76 10.78
N ALA A 173 -6.06 0.94 12.09
CA ALA A 173 -4.96 0.86 13.05
C ALA A 173 -4.37 -0.56 13.06
N PRO A 174 -3.05 -0.73 13.24
CA PRO A 174 -2.47 -2.05 13.43
C PRO A 174 -3.13 -2.70 14.65
N VAL A 175 -3.56 -3.96 14.51
CA VAL A 175 -4.09 -4.73 15.62
C VAL A 175 -2.98 -4.90 16.64
N SER A 176 -3.14 -4.34 17.84
CA SER A 176 -2.37 -4.78 19.00
C SER A 176 -2.84 -6.19 19.33
N VAL A 177 -2.20 -7.20 18.73
CA VAL A 177 -2.52 -8.60 19.00
C VAL A 177 -2.01 -8.90 20.41
N PRO A 178 -2.85 -9.36 21.36
CA PRO A 178 -2.35 -9.84 22.64
C PRO A 178 -1.44 -11.05 22.36
N VAL A 179 -0.21 -10.99 22.88
CA VAL A 179 0.70 -12.14 22.90
C VAL A 179 -0.02 -13.27 23.64
N MET A 180 -0.48 -14.28 22.89
CA MET A 180 -1.00 -15.51 23.47
C MET A 180 0.14 -16.18 24.23
N ALA A 181 0.05 -16.14 25.57
CA ALA A 181 0.97 -16.83 26.45
C ALA A 181 1.04 -18.31 26.09
N GLN A 182 2.22 -18.79 25.72
CA GLN A 182 2.50 -20.21 25.55
C GLN A 182 2.29 -20.92 26.90
N LYS A 183 1.23 -21.73 27.02
CA LYS A 183 1.19 -22.81 28.01
C LYS A 183 1.92 -24.01 27.43
N THR A 184 3.17 -24.17 27.83
CA THR A 184 3.93 -25.41 27.65
C THR A 184 3.55 -26.46 28.70
N SER A 185 3.60 -27.72 28.23
CA SER A 185 3.75 -29.02 28.91
C SER A 185 2.46 -29.88 28.96
N LEU A 186 2.30 -30.86 28.06
CA LEU A 186 2.86 -32.24 28.06
C LEU A 186 2.43 -33.09 29.27
N SER A 187 1.53 -34.04 29.02
CA SER A 187 1.78 -35.47 29.26
C SER A 187 0.68 -36.32 28.62
N TYR A 188 1.10 -37.23 27.74
CA TYR A 188 0.33 -38.31 27.16
C TYR A 188 0.72 -39.59 27.91
N ALA A 189 -0.24 -40.40 28.36
CA ALA A 189 -0.04 -41.85 28.54
C ALA A 189 -1.41 -42.53 28.71
N ALA A 190 -1.65 -43.52 27.85
CA ALA A 190 -2.81 -44.38 27.78
C ALA A 190 -2.76 -45.53 28.79
N SER A 191 -3.91 -46.10 29.13
CA SER A 191 -4.05 -47.54 29.38
C SER A 191 -5.52 -47.99 29.35
N LEU A 192 -5.72 -49.15 28.73
CA LEU A 192 -6.96 -49.84 28.40
C LEU A 192 -7.69 -50.49 29.60
N SER A 193 -8.96 -50.79 29.37
CA SER A 193 -9.66 -52.05 29.70
C SER A 193 -10.57 -52.15 30.94
N ALA A 194 -11.81 -52.59 30.64
CA ALA A 194 -12.73 -53.47 31.38
C ALA A 194 -13.31 -53.04 32.75
N CYS A 195 -14.60 -52.67 32.78
CA CYS A 195 -15.76 -53.52 33.09
C CYS A 195 -17.04 -52.67 33.07
#